data_AF-A0A4U8SV22-F1
#
_entry.id   AF-A0A4U8SV22-F1
#
_cell.length_a   1.000
_cell.length_b   1.000
_cell.length_c   1.000
_cell.angle_alpha   90.00
_cell.angle_beta   90.00
_cell.angle_gamma   90.00
#
_symmetry.space_group_name_H-M   'P 1'
#
loop_
_entity.id
_entity.type
_entity.pdbx_description
1 polymer ?
#
loop_
_entity_poly.entity_id
_entity_poly.type
_entity_poly.pdbx_seq_one_letter_code
_entity_poly.pdbx_strand_id
1 'polypeptide(L)'
;YMQLVAAKSNPCFPIHTISFASLDSYLYHTDEEVELIYSTFPFISTQIQPYLNQCMNAQDIITLLKSLNDSVIKKGYLTTRFGIDDILPTHKCRGF
;
A
#
# COMPACT_ATOMS: atom_id res chain seq x y z
N TYR A 1 -35.41 12.77 -24.96
CA TYR A 1 -33.94 12.76 -24.83
C TYR A 1 -33.59 12.49 -23.38
N MET A 2 -33.30 11.24 -23.02
CA MET A 2 -32.81 10.88 -21.68
C MET A 2 -31.28 10.87 -21.75
N GLN A 3 -30.64 11.83 -21.07
CA GLN A 3 -29.19 11.84 -20.90
C GLN A 3 -28.82 10.75 -19.90
N LEU A 4 -28.25 9.66 -20.39
CA LEU A 4 -27.49 8.72 -19.58
C LEU A 4 -26.23 9.46 -19.10
N VAL A 5 -26.31 10.02 -17.90
CA VAL A 5 -25.12 10.52 -17.20
C VAL A 5 -24.30 9.28 -16.88
N ALA A 6 -23.27 9.00 -17.69
CA ALA A 6 -22.30 7.96 -17.38
C ALA A 6 -21.70 8.33 -16.02
N ALA A 7 -22.13 7.65 -14.95
CA ALA A 7 -21.49 7.75 -13.66
C ALA A 7 -20.01 7.42 -13.91
N LYS A 8 -19.14 8.41 -13.77
CA LYS A 8 -17.70 8.27 -13.96
C LYS A 8 -17.23 7.27 -12.91
N SER A 9 -17.15 5.99 -13.29
CA SER A 9 -16.75 4.94 -12.38
C SER A 9 -15.38 5.31 -11.84
N ASN A 10 -15.26 5.51 -10.52
CA ASN A 10 -13.96 5.69 -9.90
C ASN A 10 -13.34 4.29 -9.77
N PRO A 11 -12.37 3.90 -10.61
CA PRO A 11 -11.83 2.55 -10.56
C PRO A 11 -11.22 2.29 -9.18
N CYS A 12 -11.48 1.11 -8.64
CA CYS A 12 -10.93 0.67 -7.37
C CYS A 12 -10.48 -0.79 -7.47
N PHE A 13 -9.58 -1.18 -6.57
CA PHE A 13 -8.98 -2.51 -6.48
C PHE A 13 -9.45 -3.18 -5.19
N PRO A 14 -10.00 -4.41 -5.24
CA PRO A 14 -10.27 -5.17 -4.03
C PRO A 14 -8.95 -5.56 -3.36
N ILE A 15 -8.76 -5.14 -2.11
CA ILE A 15 -7.53 -5.40 -1.36
C ILE A 15 -7.78 -6.48 -0.32
N HIS A 16 -7.13 -7.63 -0.49
CA HIS A 16 -7.17 -8.72 0.49
C HIS A 16 -6.03 -8.62 1.51
N THR A 17 -4.86 -8.21 1.05
CA THR A 17 -3.64 -8.16 1.85
C THR A 17 -2.84 -6.90 1.52
N ILE A 18 -2.19 -6.33 2.54
CA ILE A 18 -1.19 -5.28 2.40
C ILE A 18 0.05 -5.77 3.15
N SER A 19 1.17 -5.88 2.45
CA SER A 19 2.47 -6.33 2.98
C SER A 19 3.54 -5.29 2.72
N PHE A 20 4.59 -5.29 3.53
CA PHE A 20 5.70 -4.35 3.44
C PHE A 20 7.01 -5.11 3.29
N ALA A 21 7.91 -4.56 2.48
CA ALA A 21 9.27 -5.04 2.26
C ALA A 21 10.20 -3.83 2.12
N SER A 22 11.49 -4.01 2.38
CA SER A 22 12.50 -2.99 2.07
C SER A 22 12.82 -2.98 0.58
N LEU A 23 12.93 -1.78 0.00
CA LEU A 23 13.31 -1.59 -1.40
C LEU A 23 14.75 -2.08 -1.69
N ASP A 24 15.66 -1.98 -0.72
CA ASP A 24 17.07 -2.38 -0.85
C ASP A 24 17.36 -3.74 -0.20
N SER A 25 16.45 -4.70 -0.36
CA SER A 25 16.48 -6.02 0.30
C SER A 25 17.59 -6.98 -0.17
N TYR A 26 18.70 -6.48 -0.73
CA TYR A 26 19.93 -7.29 -0.92
C TYR A 26 20.39 -7.98 0.37
N LEU A 27 19.98 -7.48 1.54
CA LEU A 27 20.37 -8.03 2.83
C LEU A 27 19.35 -8.98 3.47
N TYR A 28 18.05 -8.87 3.19
CA TYR A 28 17.02 -9.68 3.86
C TYR A 28 15.78 -9.78 2.95
N HIS A 29 15.51 -10.96 2.37
CA HIS A 29 14.30 -11.28 1.59
C HIS A 29 13.60 -12.49 2.23
N THR A 30 13.34 -12.43 3.53
CA THR A 30 12.82 -13.56 4.30
C THR A 30 11.60 -13.14 5.10
N ASP A 31 10.80 -14.11 5.57
CA ASP A 31 9.68 -13.85 6.49
C ASP A 31 10.14 -13.05 7.73
N GLU A 32 11.42 -13.20 8.12
CA GLU A 32 12.06 -12.44 9.19
C GLU A 32 12.13 -10.93 8.92
N GLU A 33 12.24 -10.50 7.65
CA GLU A 33 12.24 -9.08 7.28
C GLU A 33 10.87 -8.45 7.52
N VAL A 34 9.81 -9.17 7.15
CA VAL A 34 8.43 -8.73 7.38
C VAL A 34 8.21 -8.59 8.89
N GLU A 35 8.57 -9.59 9.68
CA GLU A 35 8.49 -9.52 11.14
C GLU A 35 9.30 -8.36 11.74
N LEU A 36 10.50 -8.10 11.22
CA LEU A 36 11.33 -6.97 11.65
C LEU A 36 10.66 -5.62 11.33
N ILE A 37 10.05 -5.48 10.17
CA ILE A 37 9.30 -4.26 9.79
C ILE A 37 8.12 -4.06 10.74
N TYR A 38 7.30 -5.09 10.97
CA TYR A 38 6.14 -4.99 11.85
C TYR A 38 6.51 -4.75 13.33
N SER A 39 7.62 -5.31 13.81
CA SER A 39 8.13 -5.04 15.16
C SER A 39 8.73 -3.64 15.31
N THR A 40 9.43 -3.14 14.27
CA THR A 40 10.01 -1.79 14.26
C THR A 40 8.93 -0.72 14.14
N PHE A 41 7.88 -0.99 13.36
CA PHE A 41 6.81 -0.04 13.06
C PHE A 41 5.44 -0.60 13.47
N PRO A 42 5.16 -0.74 14.78
CA PRO A 42 3.95 -1.41 15.27
C PRO A 42 2.63 -0.68 14.91
N PHE A 43 2.72 0.58 14.47
CA PHE A 43 1.57 1.35 13.99
C PHE A 43 1.08 0.92 12.60
N ILE A 44 1.89 0.19 11.83
CA ILE A 44 1.50 -0.27 10.49
C ILE A 44 0.21 -1.09 10.58
N SER A 45 0.19 -2.10 11.47
CA SER A 45 -0.95 -3.01 11.60
C SER A 45 -2.25 -2.27 11.89
N THR A 46 -2.24 -1.25 12.75
CA THR A 46 -3.47 -0.51 13.07
C THR A 46 -3.91 0.39 11.92
N GLN A 47 -2.97 0.91 11.11
CA GLN A 47 -3.27 1.84 10.04
C GLN A 47 -3.74 1.17 8.75
N ILE A 48 -3.32 -0.08 8.49
CA ILE A 48 -3.74 -0.83 7.29
C ILE A 48 -5.11 -1.50 7.48
N GLN A 49 -5.51 -1.83 8.71
CA GLN A 49 -6.73 -2.61 8.99
C GLN A 49 -8.01 -2.06 8.33
N PRO A 50 -8.28 -0.73 8.35
CA PRO A 50 -9.47 -0.19 7.69
C PRO A 50 -9.54 -0.41 6.18
N TYR A 51 -8.39 -0.71 5.56
CA TYR A 51 -8.26 -0.88 4.12
C TYR A 51 -8.29 -2.35 3.67
N LEU A 52 -8.20 -3.29 4.61
CA LEU A 52 -8.28 -4.72 4.32
C LEU A 52 -9.74 -5.12 4.00
N ASN A 53 -9.89 -5.97 3.00
CA ASN A 53 -11.17 -6.44 2.45
C ASN A 53 -12.08 -5.30 1.95
N GLN A 54 -11.48 -4.16 1.57
CA GLN A 54 -12.16 -3.02 0.97
C GLN A 54 -11.75 -2.84 -0.50
N CYS A 55 -12.56 -2.10 -1.26
CA CYS A 55 -12.16 -1.63 -2.58
C CYS A 55 -11.45 -0.28 -2.45
N MET A 56 -10.14 -0.25 -2.70
CA MET A 56 -9.34 0.97 -2.62
C MET A 56 -9.18 1.62 -3.98
N ASN A 57 -9.45 2.91 -4.08
CA ASN A 57 -9.08 3.73 -5.22
C ASN A 57 -7.72 4.44 -4.97
N ALA A 58 -7.25 5.19 -5.96
CA ALA A 58 -5.97 5.91 -5.86
C ALA A 58 -5.90 6.89 -4.67
N GLN A 59 -7.01 7.54 -4.32
CA GLN A 59 -7.06 8.46 -3.19
C GLN A 59 -6.92 7.73 -1.85
N ASP A 60 -7.50 6.54 -1.72
CA ASP A 60 -7.36 5.71 -0.52
C ASP A 60 -5.90 5.28 -0.32
N ILE A 61 -5.24 4.88 -1.41
CA ILE A 61 -3.81 4.54 -1.40
C ILE A 61 -2.95 5.73 -0.96
N ILE A 62 -3.18 6.91 -1.54
CA ILE A 62 -2.45 8.14 -1.18
C ILE A 62 -2.69 8.48 0.30
N THR A 63 -3.92 8.32 0.79
CA THR A 63 -4.29 8.60 2.18
C THR A 63 -3.59 7.65 3.15
N LEU A 64 -3.56 6.34 2.84
CA LEU A 64 -2.83 5.35 3.62
C LEU A 64 -1.32 5.66 3.66
N LEU A 65 -0.70 5.89 2.51
CA LEU A 65 0.73 6.21 2.42
C LEU A 65 1.07 7.50 3.18
N LYS A 66 0.21 8.53 3.11
CA LYS A 66 0.39 9.76 3.89
C LYS A 66 0.31 9.49 5.38
N SER A 67 -0.68 8.70 5.83
CA SER A 67 -0.83 8.33 7.25
C SER A 67 0.38 7.59 7.80
N LEU A 68 0.91 6.63 7.04
CA LEU A 68 2.12 5.88 7.40
C LEU A 68 3.35 6.80 7.48
N ASN A 69 3.54 7.66 6.47
CA ASN A 69 4.66 8.61 6.41
C ASN A 69 4.59 9.68 7.51
N ASP A 70 3.40 10.19 7.82
CA ASP A 70 3.21 11.12 8.94
C ASP A 70 3.57 10.45 10.28
N SER A 71 3.35 9.13 10.39
CA SER A 71 3.59 8.37 11.62
C SER A 71 5.07 8.07 11.86
N VAL A 72 5.83 7.75 10.82
CA VAL A 72 7.29 7.57 10.94
C VAL A 72 7.97 8.87 11.35
N ILE A 73 7.57 10.01 10.77
CA ILE A 73 8.11 11.32 11.13
C ILE A 73 7.78 11.66 12.59
N LYS A 74 6.51 11.51 13.00
CA LYS A 74 6.08 11.77 14.39
C LYS A 74 6.80 10.91 15.43
N LYS A 75 7.27 9.72 15.02
CA LYS A 75 8.00 8.78 15.88
C LYS A 75 9.52 8.92 15.79
N GLY A 76 10.03 9.88 15.00
CA GLY A 76 11.46 10.21 14.92
C GLY A 76 12.23 9.46 13.83
N TYR A 77 11.57 8.67 12.99
CA TYR A 77 12.19 7.97 11.86
C TYR A 77 12.29 8.90 10.65
N LEU A 78 13.16 9.91 10.74
CA LEU A 78 13.25 11.01 9.76
C LEU A 78 13.72 10.57 8.36
N THR A 79 14.43 9.45 8.28
CA THR A 79 14.99 8.89 7.04
C THR A 79 14.20 7.70 6.51
N THR A 80 13.07 7.35 7.13
CA THR A 80 12.19 6.26 6.69
C THR A 80 11.02 6.80 5.88
N ARG A 81 10.67 6.10 4.80
CA ARG A 81 9.51 6.42 3.98
C ARG A 81 8.82 5.15 3.48
N PHE A 82 7.50 5.17 3.46
CA PHE A 82 6.66 4.17 2.81
C PHE A 82 6.24 4.66 1.42
N GLY A 83 6.33 3.77 0.44
CA GLY A 83 5.91 3.97 -0.94
C GLY A 83 5.32 2.68 -1.52
N ILE A 84 4.85 2.77 -2.76
CA ILE A 84 4.53 1.59 -3.57
C ILE A 84 5.69 1.37 -4.51
N ASP A 85 6.16 0.13 -4.59
CA ASP A 85 7.15 -0.28 -5.58
C ASP A 85 6.45 -0.76 -6.86
N ASP A 86 7.09 -0.51 -8.00
CA ASP A 86 6.64 -0.93 -9.32
C ASP A 86 7.02 -2.41 -9.57
N ILE A 87 6.79 -3.30 -8.60
CA ILE A 87 6.91 -4.74 -8.84
C ILE A 87 5.61 -5.24 -9.46
N LEU A 88 5.35 -4.82 -10.69
CA LEU A 88 4.63 -5.71 -11.59
C LEU A 88 5.58 -6.90 -11.82
N PRO A 89 5.19 -8.15 -11.53
CA PRO A 89 5.86 -9.27 -12.16
C PRO A 89 5.87 -8.97 -13.65
N THR A 90 7.00 -9.19 -14.31
CA THR A 90 7.18 -9.11 -15.76
C THR A 90 6.33 -10.13 -16.54
N HIS A 91 5.20 -10.57 -15.99
CA HIS A 91 4.11 -11.16 -16.72
C HIS A 91 3.20 -10.05 -17.24
N LYS A 92 3.55 -9.60 -18.45
CA LYS A 92 2.63 -9.03 -19.45
C LYS A 92 1.17 -9.29 -19.07
N CYS A 93 0.42 -8.23 -18.76
CA CYS A 93 -1.02 -8.25 -18.93
C CYS A 93 -1.29 -8.45 -20.44
N ARG A 94 -1.26 -9.71 -20.90
CA ARG A 94 -1.81 -10.09 -22.21
C ARG A 94 -3.32 -10.09 -22.04
N GLY A 95 -3.96 -9.04 -22.52
CA GLY A 95 -5.41 -9.05 -22.74
C GLY A 95 -5.78 -10.22 -23.66
N PHE A 96 -6.88 -10.89 -23.30
CA PHE A 96 -7.65 -11.74 -24.19
C PHE A 96 -8.56 -10.87 -25.07
#